data_AF-J3AMV6-F1
#
_entry.id   AF-J3AMV6-F1
#
_cell.length_a   1.000
_cell.length_b   1.000
_cell.length_c   1.000
_cell.angle_alpha   90.00
_cell.angle_beta   90.00
_cell.angle_gamma   90.00
#
_symmetry.space_group_name_H-M   'P 1'
#
loop_
_entity.id
_entity.type
_entity.pdbx_description
1 polymer ?
#
loop_
_entity_poly.entity_id
_entity_poly.type
_entity_poly.pdbx_seq_one_letter_code
_entity_poly.pdbx_strand_id
1 'polypeptide(L)'
;LAEPLPAAAIGWITALTATVLPERQEFPGLYEALEGALQAICVAPSARGWALGLVRYEVLLLRELGYGVRVTRPADDDWPALLGTFDAVGRELARYPLADRRRDVMAARTLLRERLGRIGT
;
A
#
# COMPACT_ATOMS: atom_id res chain seq x y z
N LEU A 1 -7.81 -9.83 -15.11
CA LEU A 1 -7.98 -9.31 -13.72
C LEU A 1 -9.21 -9.92 -13.03
N ALA A 2 -9.47 -11.23 -13.16
CA ALA A 2 -10.68 -11.84 -12.61
C ALA A 2 -10.58 -12.23 -11.12
N GLU A 3 -9.37 -12.22 -10.55
CA GLU A 3 -9.20 -12.44 -9.11
C GLU A 3 -9.51 -11.15 -8.34
N PRO A 4 -10.33 -11.22 -7.28
CA PRO A 4 -10.75 -10.03 -6.52
C PRO A 4 -9.61 -9.36 -5.75
N LEU A 5 -8.45 -10.02 -5.61
CA LEU A 5 -7.33 -9.52 -4.81
C LEU A 5 -6.43 -8.53 -5.57
N PRO A 6 -5.86 -8.84 -6.76
CA PRO A 6 -5.11 -7.85 -7.54
C PRO A 6 -5.91 -6.58 -7.82
N ALA A 7 -7.20 -6.72 -8.12
CA ALA A 7 -8.10 -5.59 -8.34
C ALA A 7 -8.24 -4.70 -7.08
N ALA A 8 -8.33 -5.29 -5.88
CA ALA A 8 -8.35 -4.53 -4.63
C ALA A 8 -7.03 -3.82 -4.35
N ALA A 9 -5.90 -4.45 -4.68
CA ALA A 9 -4.58 -3.86 -4.52
C ALA A 9 -4.40 -2.63 -5.42
N ILE A 10 -4.79 -2.74 -6.69
CA ILE A 10 -4.78 -1.61 -7.65
C ILE A 10 -5.73 -0.50 -7.20
N GLY A 11 -6.96 -0.84 -6.83
CA GLY A 11 -7.93 0.13 -6.35
C GLY A 11 -7.44 0.90 -5.13
N TRP A 12 -6.82 0.20 -4.17
CA TRP A 12 -6.23 0.83 -2.99
C TRP A 12 -5.06 1.77 -3.34
N ILE A 13 -4.04 1.28 -4.06
CA ILE A 13 -2.81 2.06 -4.30
C ILE A 13 -3.07 3.31 -5.14
N THR A 14 -3.97 3.20 -6.13
CA THR A 14 -4.37 4.34 -6.98
C THR A 14 -5.22 5.34 -6.21
N ALA A 15 -6.18 4.89 -5.39
CA ALA A 15 -6.97 5.77 -4.53
C ALA A 15 -6.08 6.48 -3.49
N LEU A 16 -5.14 5.78 -2.87
CA LEU A 16 -4.18 6.36 -1.93
C LEU A 16 -3.36 7.47 -2.61
N THR A 17 -2.78 7.17 -3.78
CA THR A 17 -1.99 8.13 -4.54
C THR A 17 -2.81 9.39 -4.87
N ALA A 18 -4.00 9.20 -5.44
CA ALA A 18 -4.86 10.29 -5.87
C ALA A 18 -5.35 11.17 -4.70
N THR A 19 -5.50 10.58 -3.51
CA THR A 19 -6.03 11.30 -2.34
C THR A 19 -4.95 12.03 -1.55
N VAL A 20 -3.70 11.55 -1.59
CA VAL A 20 -2.63 12.08 -0.76
C VAL A 20 -1.70 13.04 -1.51
N LEU A 21 -1.50 12.87 -2.82
CA LEU A 21 -0.60 13.74 -3.56
C LEU A 21 -1.18 15.16 -3.71
N PRO A 22 -0.40 16.22 -3.45
CA PRO A 22 -0.81 17.59 -3.72
C PRO A 22 -0.79 17.88 -5.21
N GLU A 23 -1.73 18.72 -5.66
CA GLU A 23 -1.79 19.15 -7.05
C GLU A 23 -0.61 20.08 -7.38
N ARG A 24 -0.12 20.01 -8.63
CA ARG A 24 0.92 20.90 -9.21
C ARG A 24 2.33 20.76 -8.59
N GLN A 25 2.64 19.65 -7.95
CA GLN A 25 3.99 19.28 -7.55
C GLN A 25 4.43 17.98 -8.22
N GLU A 26 5.70 17.90 -8.60
CA GLU A 26 6.27 16.74 -9.28
C GLU A 26 6.88 15.76 -8.27
N PHE A 27 6.44 14.50 -8.29
CA PHE A 27 7.00 13.41 -7.49
C PHE A 27 7.48 12.25 -8.37
N PRO A 28 8.50 12.45 -9.22
CA PRO A 28 8.90 11.48 -10.24
C PRO A 28 9.24 10.10 -9.65
N GLY A 29 10.00 10.05 -8.55
CA GLY A 29 10.36 8.78 -7.90
C GLY A 29 9.16 8.03 -7.30
N LEU A 30 8.10 8.74 -6.90
CA LEU A 30 6.88 8.14 -6.39
C LEU A 30 6.04 7.56 -7.54
N TYR A 31 5.98 8.24 -8.68
CA TYR A 31 5.32 7.72 -9.87
C TYR A 31 6.04 6.50 -10.46
N GLU A 32 7.38 6.50 -10.49
CA GLU A 32 8.16 5.33 -10.89
C GLU A 32 7.92 4.13 -9.95
N ALA A 33 7.92 4.37 -8.63
CA ALA A 33 7.60 3.33 -7.65
C ALA A 33 6.15 2.82 -7.78
N LEU A 34 5.19 3.70 -8.08
CA LEU A 34 3.79 3.33 -8.33
C LEU A 34 3.68 2.44 -9.56
N GLU A 35 4.34 2.80 -10.66
CA GLU A 35 4.37 1.98 -11.87
C GLU A 35 4.95 0.60 -11.59
N GLY A 36 6.10 0.53 -10.89
CA GLY A 36 6.70 -0.73 -10.48
C GLY A 36 5.78 -1.59 -9.60
N ALA A 37 5.04 -0.98 -8.67
CA ALA A 37 4.07 -1.69 -7.83
C ALA A 37 2.88 -2.23 -8.65
N LEU A 38 2.34 -1.43 -9.58
CA LEU A 38 1.26 -1.86 -10.47
C LEU A 38 1.70 -3.01 -11.39
N GLN A 39 2.90 -2.93 -11.95
CA GLN A 39 3.48 -4.01 -12.76
C GLN A 39 3.66 -5.29 -11.93
N ALA A 40 4.19 -5.20 -10.72
CA ALA A 40 4.33 -6.35 -9.83
C ALA A 40 2.98 -7.02 -9.52
N ILE A 41 1.92 -6.23 -9.28
CA ILE A 41 0.56 -6.74 -9.05
C ILE A 41 0.01 -7.46 -10.29
N CYS A 42 0.28 -6.93 -11.49
CA CYS A 42 -0.22 -7.50 -12.74
C CYS A 42 0.53 -8.76 -13.20
N VAL A 43 1.83 -8.87 -12.89
CA VAL A 43 2.70 -9.95 -13.40
C VAL A 43 2.84 -11.11 -12.41
N ALA A 44 2.83 -10.85 -11.10
CA ALA A 44 3.14 -11.91 -10.15
C ALA A 44 2.00 -12.95 -10.04
N PRO A 45 2.33 -14.25 -9.97
CA PRO A 45 1.35 -15.33 -9.88
C PRO A 45 0.67 -15.45 -8.51
N SER A 46 1.17 -14.72 -7.50
CA SER A 46 0.62 -14.75 -6.14
C SER A 46 0.83 -13.42 -5.42
N ALA A 47 0.01 -13.21 -4.37
CA ALA A 47 0.10 -12.03 -3.51
C ALA A 47 1.47 -11.84 -2.85
N ARG A 48 2.19 -12.93 -2.59
CA ARG A 48 3.52 -12.90 -1.99
C ARG A 48 4.54 -12.17 -2.86
N GLY A 49 4.36 -12.20 -4.19
CA GLY A 49 5.26 -11.54 -5.14
C GLY A 49 5.16 -10.01 -5.19
N TRP A 50 4.04 -9.42 -4.76
CA TRP A 50 3.82 -7.96 -4.85
C TRP A 50 3.47 -7.29 -3.52
N ALA A 51 3.03 -8.02 -2.49
CA ALA A 51 2.60 -7.42 -1.23
C ALA A 51 3.70 -6.62 -0.53
N LEU A 52 4.96 -7.09 -0.59
CA LEU A 52 6.10 -6.34 -0.06
C LEU A 52 6.34 -5.05 -0.84
N GLY A 53 6.23 -5.09 -2.17
CA GLY A 53 6.33 -3.91 -3.03
C GLY A 53 5.26 -2.86 -2.69
N LEU A 54 4.03 -3.31 -2.45
CA LEU A 54 2.92 -2.43 -2.04
C LEU A 54 3.19 -1.78 -0.67
N VAL A 55 3.65 -2.52 0.34
CA VAL A 55 4.01 -1.97 1.65
C VAL A 55 5.17 -0.96 1.51
N ARG A 56 6.18 -1.28 0.71
CA ARG A 56 7.32 -0.38 0.45
C ARG A 56 6.88 0.92 -0.19
N TYR A 57 5.92 0.85 -1.12
CA TYR A 57 5.33 2.04 -1.73
C TYR A 57 4.62 2.92 -0.70
N GLU A 58 3.79 2.36 0.19
CA GLU A 58 3.11 3.13 1.24
C GLU A 58 4.11 3.82 2.19
N VAL A 59 5.20 3.13 2.57
CA VAL A 59 6.26 3.70 3.40
C VAL A 59 7.01 4.80 2.67
N LEU A 60 7.32 4.61 1.38
CA LEU A 60 7.95 5.64 0.56
C LEU A 60 7.06 6.88 0.47
N LEU A 61 5.76 6.71 0.20
CA LEU A 61 4.79 7.80 0.14
C LEU A 61 4.76 8.61 1.45
N LEU A 62 4.71 7.93 2.60
CA LEU A 62 4.75 8.63 3.89
C LEU A 62 6.07 9.39 4.09
N ARG A 63 7.20 8.80 3.70
CA ARG A 63 8.52 9.43 3.77
C ARG A 63 8.62 10.66 2.88
N GLU A 64 8.14 10.60 1.64
CA GLU A 64 8.15 11.72 0.69
C GLU A 64 7.30 12.89 1.17
N LEU A 65 6.22 12.61 1.91
CA LEU A 65 5.37 13.63 2.53
C LEU A 65 5.94 14.18 3.86
N GLY A 66 7.12 13.72 4.27
CA GLY A 66 7.76 14.13 5.51
C GLY A 66 7.20 13.46 6.78
N TYR A 67 6.34 12.45 6.65
CA TYR A 67 5.88 11.67 7.79
C TYR A 67 6.94 10.62 8.15
N GLY A 68 7.61 10.82 9.28
CA GLY A 68 8.64 9.92 9.80
C GLY A 68 8.06 8.60 10.28
N VAL A 69 8.03 7.60 9.41
CA VAL A 69 7.51 6.26 9.74
C VAL A 69 8.63 5.38 10.27
N ARG A 70 8.52 4.97 11.54
CA ARG A 70 9.38 3.94 12.14
C ARG A 70 8.78 2.58 11.88
N VAL A 71 8.85 2.11 10.63
CA VAL A 71 8.40 0.77 10.26
C VAL A 71 9.61 -0.11 10.02
N THR A 72 9.68 -1.17 10.81
CA THR A 72 10.69 -2.23 10.64
C THR A 72 10.38 -2.98 9.36
N ARG A 73 11.39 -3.14 8.50
CA ARG A 73 11.27 -3.97 7.30
C ARG A 73 11.04 -5.42 7.74
N PRO A 74 9.95 -6.08 7.29
CA PRO A 74 9.76 -7.50 7.55
C PRO A 74 10.86 -8.31 6.83
N ALA A 75 11.25 -9.44 7.40
CA ALA A 75 12.14 -10.37 6.70
C ALA A 75 11.49 -10.85 5.39
N ASP A 76 12.31 -11.11 4.38
CA ASP A 76 11.82 -11.68 3.13
C ASP A 76 11.20 -13.07 3.45
N ASP A 77 10.01 -13.35 2.89
CA ASP A 77 9.15 -14.52 3.15
C ASP A 77 8.44 -14.65 4.52
N ASP A 78 8.54 -13.67 5.43
CA ASP A 78 7.74 -13.66 6.67
C ASP A 78 6.37 -12.98 6.45
N TRP A 79 5.38 -13.78 6.04
CA TRP A 79 4.02 -13.30 5.75
C TRP A 79 3.32 -12.66 6.97
N PRO A 80 3.33 -13.28 8.18
CA PRO A 80 2.82 -12.62 9.38
C PRO A 80 3.50 -11.29 9.71
N ALA A 81 4.84 -11.20 9.62
CA ALA A 81 5.54 -9.95 9.86
C ALA A 81 5.19 -8.88 8.81
N LEU A 82 5.01 -9.29 7.55
CA LEU A 82 4.55 -8.40 6.49
C LEU A 82 3.15 -7.85 6.78
N LEU A 83 2.22 -8.69 7.22
CA LEU A 83 0.88 -8.26 7.61
C LEU A 83 0.91 -7.31 8.83
N GLY A 84 1.75 -7.59 9.81
CA GLY A 84 1.96 -6.69 10.95
C GLY A 84 2.53 -5.33 10.56
N THR A 85 3.47 -5.33 9.61
CA THR A 85 4.05 -4.13 9.00
C THR A 85 2.98 -3.33 8.24
N PHE A 86 2.18 -4.02 7.42
CA PHE A 86 1.03 -3.43 6.73
C PHE A 86 0.04 -2.82 7.72
N ASP A 87 -0.27 -3.48 8.84
CA ASP A 87 -1.17 -2.93 9.84
C ASP A 87 -0.58 -1.69 10.55
N ALA A 88 0.73 -1.66 10.78
CA ALA A 88 1.43 -0.49 11.33
C ALA A 88 1.38 0.72 10.39
N VAL A 89 1.72 0.53 9.12
CA VAL A 89 1.67 1.59 8.10
C VAL A 89 0.24 2.13 7.94
N GLY A 90 -0.76 1.25 7.97
CA GLY A 90 -2.17 1.64 7.88
C GLY A 90 -2.61 2.60 8.99
N ARG A 91 -2.10 2.43 10.22
CA ARG A 91 -2.38 3.35 11.33
C ARG A 91 -1.76 4.72 11.10
N GLU A 92 -0.54 4.78 10.59
CA GLU A 92 0.13 6.06 10.28
C GLU A 92 -0.56 6.80 9.13
N LEU A 93 -0.99 6.07 8.08
CA LEU A 93 -1.79 6.63 6.98
C LEU A 93 -3.10 7.24 7.47
N ALA A 94 -3.84 6.52 8.32
CA ALA A 94 -5.09 7.00 8.90
C ALA A 94 -4.88 8.20 9.85
N ARG A 95 -3.73 8.25 10.52
CA ARG A 95 -3.41 9.28 11.51
C ARG A 95 -2.95 10.60 10.90
N TYR A 96 -2.23 10.56 9.77
CA TYR A 96 -1.65 11.77 9.17
C TYR A 96 -2.29 12.14 7.83
N PRO A 97 -1.89 11.58 6.67
CA PRO A 97 -2.36 12.08 5.38
C PRO A 97 -3.87 11.91 5.17
N LEU A 98 -4.51 10.97 5.86
CA LEU A 98 -5.94 10.68 5.71
C LEU A 98 -6.78 11.14 6.92
N ALA A 99 -6.20 11.90 7.85
CA ALA A 99 -6.93 12.38 9.03
C ALA A 99 -8.14 13.26 8.66
N ASP A 100 -7.99 14.10 7.62
CA ASP A 100 -8.98 15.06 7.15
C ASP A 100 -9.68 14.63 5.84
N ARG A 101 -9.09 13.67 5.10
CA ARG A 101 -9.58 13.16 3.80
C ARG A 101 -10.42 11.88 3.97
N ARG A 102 -11.26 11.81 5.00
CA ARG A 102 -11.98 10.61 5.50
C ARG A 102 -13.03 9.97 4.56
N ARG A 103 -13.12 10.37 3.29
CA ARG A 103 -14.04 9.73 2.35
C ARG A 103 -13.48 8.38 1.93
N ASP A 104 -13.91 7.31 2.59
CA ASP A 104 -13.93 5.89 2.16
C ASP A 104 -12.63 5.19 1.71
N VAL A 105 -11.49 5.88 1.60
CA VAL A 105 -10.22 5.31 1.08
C VAL A 105 -9.70 4.18 1.97
N MET A 106 -9.76 4.35 3.30
CA MET A 106 -9.33 3.31 4.25
C MET A 106 -10.19 2.05 4.19
N ALA A 107 -11.44 2.11 3.71
CA ALA A 107 -12.28 0.94 3.57
C ALA A 107 -11.74 -0.03 2.52
N ALA A 108 -11.19 0.50 1.41
CA ALA A 108 -10.50 -0.30 0.40
C ALA A 108 -9.28 -1.02 0.99
N ARG A 109 -8.54 -0.34 1.89
CA ARG A 109 -7.40 -0.93 2.59
C ARG A 109 -7.80 -2.06 3.55
N THR A 110 -8.86 -1.86 4.32
CA THR A 110 -9.37 -2.90 5.24
C THR A 110 -9.79 -4.15 4.47
N LEU A 111 -10.54 -3.97 3.37
CA LEU A 111 -10.94 -5.08 2.51
C LEU A 111 -9.74 -5.79 1.86
N LEU A 112 -8.71 -5.04 1.46
CA LEU A 112 -7.45 -5.63 0.99
C LEU A 112 -6.76 -6.44 2.09
N ARG A 113 -6.70 -5.92 3.31
CA ARG A 113 -6.08 -6.59 4.47
C ARG A 113 -6.75 -7.92 4.80
N GLU A 114 -8.08 -7.95 4.80
CA GLU A 114 -8.87 -9.16 5.04
C GLU A 114 -8.56 -10.21 3.98
N ARG A 115 -8.50 -9.81 2.70
CA ARG A 115 -8.19 -10.72 1.60
C ARG A 115 -6.77 -11.26 1.67
N LEU A 116 -5.79 -10.43 2.00
CA LEU A 116 -4.40 -10.86 2.22
C LEU A 116 -4.27 -11.84 3.40
N GLY A 117 -5.08 -11.65 4.46
CA GLY A 117 -5.12 -12.55 5.60
C GLY A 117 -5.55 -13.97 5.22
N ARG A 118 -6.49 -14.12 4.29
CA ARG A 118 -7.01 -15.43 3.84
C ARG A 118 -6.01 -16.27 3.02
N ILE A 119 -4.91 -15.67 2.55
CA ILE A 119 -3.85 -16.35 1.76
C ILE A 119 -2.73 -16.88 2.67
N GLY A 120 -2.65 -16.33 3.89
CA GLY A 120 -1.64 -16.69 4.88
C GLY A 120 -1.99 -17.90 5.74
N THR A 121 -3.28 -18.23 5.82
CA THR A 121 -3.84 -19.46 6.41
C THR A 121 -4.00 -20.53 5.36
#